data_AF-A0A2K5C1I2-F1
#
_entry.id   AF-A0A2K5C1I2-F1
#
_cell.length_a   1.000
_cell.length_b   1.000
_cell.length_c   1.000
_cell.angle_alpha   90.00
_cell.angle_beta   90.00
_cell.angle_gamma   90.00
#
_symmetry.space_group_name_H-M   'P 1'
#
loop_
_entity.id
_entity.type
_entity.pdbx_description
1 polymer ?
#
loop_
_entity_poly.entity_id
_entity_poly.type
_entity_poly.pdbx_seq_one_letter_code
_entity_poly.pdbx_strand_id
1 'polypeptide(L)'
;MFHVSFRYIFGLPPLILVLLPVASSDCDIEGKDGKQYESVLMISIDQLLDSMKEIGSNCLNNEFNFFKRHLCDDNKEGMFLFRAARKLRQFLKMNSTGDFDLHLLKVSQGTTVLLNCTSKEENKSLKEQKKLNDSCFLKRLLQEIKTCWNKILSGTKDH
;
A
#
# COMPACT_ATOMS: atom_id res chain seq x y z
N MET A 1 21.06 -54.74 10.53
CA MET A 1 22.12 -53.83 10.99
C MET A 1 22.90 -53.35 9.77
N PHE A 2 22.53 -52.19 9.24
CA PHE A 2 23.22 -51.57 8.11
C PHE A 2 24.26 -50.60 8.66
N HIS A 3 25.53 -50.97 8.54
CA HIS A 3 26.66 -50.10 8.77
C HIS A 3 26.84 -49.25 7.51
N VAL A 4 26.37 -47.99 7.53
CA VAL A 4 26.69 -47.02 6.47
C VAL A 4 27.43 -45.87 7.12
N SER A 5 28.74 -46.04 7.20
CA SER A 5 29.67 -44.92 7.41
C SER A 5 29.60 -43.99 6.19
N PHE A 6 28.90 -42.87 6.33
CA PHE A 6 29.05 -41.77 5.39
C PHE A 6 30.41 -41.10 5.64
N ARG A 7 31.44 -41.58 4.95
CA ARG A 7 32.70 -40.85 4.83
C ARG A 7 32.46 -39.62 3.95
N TYR A 8 32.66 -38.47 4.59
CA TYR A 8 32.65 -37.11 4.07
C TYR A 8 33.66 -36.97 2.91
N ILE A 9 33.17 -36.94 1.65
CA ILE A 9 34.03 -36.79 0.43
C ILE A 9 33.84 -35.43 -0.27
N PHE A 10 32.91 -34.59 0.17
CA PHE A 10 32.79 -33.23 -0.38
C PHE A 10 33.03 -32.20 0.72
N GLY A 11 34.22 -31.60 0.70
CA GLY A 11 34.59 -30.41 1.46
C GLY A 11 33.82 -29.18 0.98
N LEU A 12 32.51 -29.18 1.21
CA LEU A 12 31.66 -28.01 1.13
C LEU A 12 31.20 -27.71 2.55
N PRO A 13 31.67 -26.61 3.18
CA PRO A 13 31.23 -26.26 4.52
C PRO A 13 29.69 -26.11 4.52
N PRO A 14 29.01 -26.70 5.52
CA PRO A 14 27.57 -26.68 5.57
C PRO A 14 27.09 -25.25 5.81
N LEU A 15 26.42 -24.72 4.79
CA LEU A 15 25.25 -23.87 4.90
C LEU A 15 25.33 -22.82 6.01
N ILE A 16 26.00 -21.71 5.71
CA ILE A 16 25.55 -20.43 6.26
C ILE A 16 24.15 -20.23 5.66
N LEU A 17 23.13 -20.72 6.36
CA LEU A 17 21.80 -20.14 6.34
C LEU A 17 21.98 -18.74 6.91
N VAL A 18 22.55 -17.84 6.09
CA VAL A 18 22.39 -16.41 6.29
C VAL A 18 20.88 -16.29 6.30
N LEU A 19 20.33 -16.00 7.46
CA LEU A 19 19.07 -15.30 7.56
C LEU A 19 19.32 -13.97 6.83
N LEU A 20 19.32 -14.02 5.49
CA LEU A 20 19.06 -12.86 4.69
C LEU A 20 17.77 -12.35 5.33
N PRO A 21 17.76 -11.11 5.84
CA PRO A 21 16.49 -10.55 6.29
C PRO A 21 15.54 -10.84 5.15
N VAL A 22 14.51 -11.66 5.45
CA VAL A 22 13.43 -11.95 4.51
C VAL A 22 13.10 -10.56 4.00
N ALA A 23 13.39 -10.32 2.72
CA ALA A 23 13.34 -8.99 2.13
C ALA A 23 11.87 -8.60 2.04
N SER A 24 11.28 -8.31 3.20
CA SER A 24 10.22 -7.35 3.36
C SER A 24 10.76 -6.12 2.68
N SER A 25 10.09 -5.69 1.61
CA SER A 25 10.31 -4.35 1.10
C SER A 25 9.89 -3.41 2.21
N ASP A 26 10.85 -2.99 3.00
CA ASP A 26 10.61 -2.08 4.10
C ASP A 26 10.28 -0.71 3.49
N CYS A 27 9.11 -0.20 3.87
CA CYS A 27 8.64 1.12 3.52
C CYS A 27 8.74 1.95 4.78
N ASP A 28 9.74 2.80 4.84
CA ASP A 28 9.91 3.76 5.93
C ASP A 28 9.03 4.98 5.67
N ILE A 29 8.40 5.48 6.71
CA ILE A 29 7.58 6.69 6.64
C ILE A 29 8.49 7.88 6.93
N GLU A 30 8.71 8.72 5.93
CA GLU A 30 9.54 9.91 6.03
C GLU A 30 8.69 11.07 6.58
N GLY A 31 9.22 11.82 7.56
CA GLY A 31 8.46 12.90 8.20
C GLY A 31 7.37 12.40 9.18
N LYS A 32 7.78 11.67 10.22
CA LYS A 32 6.93 11.15 11.31
C LYS A 32 6.12 12.21 12.09
N ASP A 33 6.23 13.50 11.77
CA ASP A 33 5.44 14.53 12.44
C ASP A 33 4.00 14.63 11.91
N GLY A 34 3.67 13.92 10.81
CA GLY A 34 2.30 13.75 10.34
C GLY A 34 1.64 14.99 9.73
N LYS A 35 2.29 16.14 9.82
CA LYS A 35 1.71 17.44 9.46
C LYS A 35 1.36 17.52 7.98
N GLN A 36 2.16 16.94 7.10
CA GLN A 36 1.89 16.93 5.67
C GLN A 36 0.65 16.09 5.33
N TYR A 37 0.41 15.00 6.06
CA TYR A 37 -0.81 14.24 5.90
C TYR A 37 -2.02 15.04 6.39
N GLU A 38 -1.99 15.55 7.62
CA GLU A 38 -3.13 16.27 8.22
C GLU A 38 -3.50 17.54 7.43
N SER A 39 -2.51 18.32 7.00
CA SER A 39 -2.72 19.61 6.34
C SER A 39 -3.02 19.54 4.83
N VAL A 40 -2.66 18.45 4.14
CA VAL A 40 -2.77 18.38 2.67
C VAL A 40 -3.49 17.12 2.19
N LEU A 41 -3.06 15.94 2.64
CA LEU A 41 -3.60 14.68 2.12
C LEU A 41 -4.98 14.38 2.67
N MET A 42 -5.20 14.57 3.97
CA MET A 42 -6.49 14.31 4.62
C MET A 42 -7.60 15.16 4.00
N ILE A 43 -7.35 16.46 3.77
CA ILE A 43 -8.31 17.36 3.12
C ILE A 43 -8.72 16.83 1.74
N SER A 44 -7.74 16.39 0.94
CA SER A 44 -8.01 15.83 -0.39
C SER A 44 -8.78 14.52 -0.33
N ILE A 45 -8.50 13.66 0.66
CA ILE A 45 -9.24 12.40 0.87
C ILE A 45 -10.68 12.69 1.25
N ASP A 46 -10.93 13.65 2.14
CA ASP A 46 -12.27 14.01 2.60
C ASP A 46 -13.13 14.58 1.47
N GLN A 47 -12.57 15.48 0.66
CA GLN A 47 -13.26 16.01 -0.53
C GLN A 47 -13.63 14.91 -1.52
N LEU A 48 -12.74 13.93 -1.76
CA LEU A 48 -13.04 12.78 -2.62
C LEU A 48 -14.15 11.91 -2.03
N LEU A 49 -14.11 11.62 -0.72
CA LEU A 49 -15.13 10.82 -0.06
C LEU A 49 -16.50 11.50 -0.06
N ASP A 50 -16.54 12.82 0.15
CA ASP A 50 -17.76 13.62 0.09
C ASP A 50 -18.36 13.63 -1.32
N SER A 51 -17.52 13.75 -2.36
CA SER A 51 -17.99 13.66 -3.75
C SER A 51 -18.58 12.28 -4.11
N MET A 52 -18.18 11.24 -3.37
CA MET A 52 -18.66 9.86 -3.52
C MET A 52 -19.67 9.45 -2.45
N LYS A 53 -20.25 10.40 -1.69
CA LYS A 53 -21.18 10.08 -0.61
C LYS A 53 -22.43 9.34 -1.10
N GLU A 54 -23.00 9.82 -2.20
CA GLU A 54 -24.17 9.22 -2.88
C GLU A 54 -23.85 7.88 -3.57
N ILE A 55 -22.57 7.63 -3.84
CA ILE A 55 -22.07 6.38 -4.43
C ILE A 55 -21.83 5.39 -3.28
N GLY A 56 -22.85 4.64 -2.86
CA GLY A 56 -22.64 3.72 -1.73
C GLY A 56 -23.78 2.78 -1.38
N SER A 57 -25.03 3.15 -1.65
CA SER A 57 -26.20 2.34 -1.27
C SER A 57 -26.26 0.98 -1.98
N ASN A 58 -25.60 0.84 -3.14
CA ASN A 58 -25.65 -0.36 -3.98
C ASN A 58 -24.33 -1.15 -4.03
N CYS A 59 -23.34 -0.81 -3.19
CA CYS A 59 -22.07 -1.52 -3.18
C CYS A 59 -22.25 -2.91 -2.53
N LEU A 60 -22.00 -3.98 -3.29
CA LEU A 60 -21.97 -5.32 -2.72
C LEU A 60 -20.82 -5.41 -1.71
N ASN A 61 -21.09 -5.91 -0.51
CA ASN A 61 -20.09 -6.14 0.55
C ASN A 61 -19.04 -7.21 0.20
N ASN A 62 -18.98 -7.65 -1.06
CA ASN A 62 -17.99 -8.61 -1.51
C ASN A 62 -16.59 -8.02 -1.32
N GLU A 63 -15.80 -8.73 -0.53
CA GLU A 63 -14.48 -8.27 -0.15
C GLU A 63 -13.52 -8.38 -1.34
N PHE A 64 -13.09 -7.22 -1.86
CA PHE A 64 -12.20 -7.18 -3.00
C PHE A 64 -10.87 -7.88 -2.69
N ASN A 65 -10.37 -8.66 -3.65
CA ASN A 65 -9.11 -9.41 -3.51
C ASN A 65 -7.90 -8.54 -3.12
N PHE A 66 -7.93 -7.24 -3.44
CA PHE A 66 -6.89 -6.30 -3.03
C PHE A 66 -6.79 -6.21 -1.51
N PHE A 67 -7.91 -5.98 -0.81
CA PHE A 67 -7.94 -5.84 0.65
C PHE A 67 -7.66 -7.17 1.36
N LYS A 68 -7.97 -8.31 0.74
CA LYS A 68 -7.56 -9.62 1.26
C LYS A 68 -6.05 -9.86 1.22
N ARG A 69 -5.37 -9.29 0.24
CA ARG A 69 -3.93 -9.51 0.00
C ARG A 69 -3.05 -8.43 0.63
N HIS A 70 -3.61 -7.25 0.85
CA HIS A 70 -2.90 -6.07 1.30
C HIS A 70 -3.70 -5.44 2.43
N LEU A 71 -3.20 -5.62 3.66
CA LEU A 71 -3.79 -5.14 4.89
C LEU A 71 -2.89 -4.06 5.49
N CYS A 72 -3.50 -3.10 6.21
CA CYS A 72 -2.79 -2.13 7.03
C CYS A 72 -2.46 -2.72 8.41
N ASP A 73 -1.63 -3.76 8.40
CA ASP A 73 -1.15 -4.43 9.63
C ASP A 73 -0.01 -3.66 10.29
N ASP A 74 0.23 -3.91 11.57
CA ASP A 74 1.36 -3.35 12.32
C ASP A 74 2.69 -3.66 11.61
N ASN A 75 3.52 -2.62 11.42
CA ASN A 75 4.81 -2.66 10.70
C ASN A 75 4.69 -2.88 9.18
N LYS A 76 3.47 -2.87 8.62
CA LYS A 76 3.23 -2.99 7.17
C LYS A 76 2.38 -1.86 6.62
N GLU A 77 2.10 -0.83 7.42
CA GLU A 77 1.29 0.32 7.04
C GLU A 77 1.90 1.06 5.84
N GLY A 78 3.22 1.30 5.87
CA GLY A 78 3.93 1.94 4.76
C GLY A 78 3.80 1.15 3.44
N MET A 79 3.94 -0.18 3.50
CA MET A 79 3.81 -1.04 2.31
C MET A 79 2.36 -1.06 1.79
N PHE A 80 1.38 -1.09 2.68
CA PHE A 80 -0.04 -0.99 2.31
C PHE A 80 -0.31 0.34 1.59
N LEU A 81 0.07 1.46 2.20
CA LEU A 81 -0.14 2.80 1.66
C LEU A 81 0.56 2.98 0.31
N PHE A 82 1.77 2.47 0.14
CA PHE A 82 2.48 2.50 -1.14
C PHE A 82 1.71 1.75 -2.25
N ARG A 83 1.23 0.54 -1.95
CA ARG A 83 0.44 -0.25 -2.91
C ARG A 83 -0.90 0.43 -3.22
N ALA A 84 -1.56 0.97 -2.19
CA ALA A 84 -2.83 1.68 -2.31
C ALA A 84 -2.68 2.95 -3.15
N ALA A 85 -1.62 3.74 -2.94
CA ALA A 85 -1.28 4.91 -3.75
C ALA A 85 -1.05 4.55 -5.23
N ARG A 86 -0.31 3.47 -5.49
CA ARG A 86 -0.13 2.95 -6.86
C ARG A 86 -1.45 2.51 -7.49
N LYS A 87 -2.34 1.93 -6.68
CA LYS A 87 -3.68 1.50 -7.11
C LYS A 87 -4.57 2.70 -7.42
N LEU A 88 -4.54 3.77 -6.61
CA LEU A 88 -5.26 5.02 -6.86
C LEU A 88 -4.89 5.64 -8.22
N ARG A 89 -3.61 5.61 -8.61
CA ARG A 89 -3.18 6.12 -9.93
C ARG A 89 -3.87 5.42 -11.11
N GLN A 90 -4.38 4.20 -10.94
CA GLN A 90 -5.10 3.49 -11.98
C GLN A 90 -6.47 4.11 -12.29
N PHE A 91 -7.00 4.96 -11.41
CA PHE A 91 -8.27 5.65 -11.58
C PHE A 91 -8.14 6.98 -12.36
N LEU A 92 -6.92 7.49 -12.60
CA LEU A 92 -6.62 8.81 -13.17
C LEU A 92 -6.90 8.98 -14.68
N LYS A 93 -7.78 8.17 -15.27
CA LYS A 93 -8.12 8.22 -16.71
C LYS A 93 -9.60 7.90 -16.98
N MET A 94 -10.47 8.20 -16.02
CA MET A 94 -11.88 7.81 -16.08
C MET A 94 -12.87 8.91 -16.46
N ASN A 95 -12.41 10.07 -16.98
CA ASN A 95 -13.27 11.21 -17.31
C ASN A 95 -14.01 11.74 -16.07
N SER A 96 -13.25 12.14 -15.05
CA SER A 96 -13.82 12.93 -13.96
C SER A 96 -13.61 14.43 -14.26
N THR A 97 -14.35 15.28 -13.55
CA THR A 97 -14.06 16.72 -13.50
C THR A 97 -12.61 16.91 -13.07
N GLY A 98 -11.87 17.85 -13.68
CA GLY A 98 -10.42 17.98 -13.45
C GLY A 98 -10.00 18.13 -11.99
N ASP A 99 -10.92 18.57 -11.12
CA ASP A 99 -10.72 18.67 -9.67
C ASP A 99 -10.65 17.30 -8.97
N PHE A 100 -11.48 16.32 -9.35
CA PHE A 100 -11.47 14.98 -8.74
C PHE A 100 -10.17 14.23 -9.08
N ASP A 101 -9.75 14.26 -10.36
CA ASP A 101 -8.47 13.67 -10.78
C ASP A 101 -7.28 14.39 -10.13
N LEU A 102 -7.37 15.70 -9.91
CA LEU A 102 -6.35 16.46 -9.19
C LEU A 102 -6.22 16.01 -7.73
N HIS A 103 -7.33 15.81 -7.02
CA HIS A 103 -7.29 15.30 -5.66
C HIS A 103 -6.78 13.86 -5.58
N LEU A 104 -7.16 12.98 -6.51
CA LEU A 104 -6.59 11.63 -6.60
C LEU A 104 -5.07 11.65 -6.87
N LEU A 105 -4.61 12.56 -7.73
CA LEU A 105 -3.19 12.77 -7.99
C LEU A 105 -2.48 13.23 -6.71
N LYS A 106 -3.00 14.24 -6.02
CA LYS A 106 -2.44 14.73 -4.74
C LYS A 106 -2.33 13.60 -3.72
N VAL A 107 -3.40 12.83 -3.52
CA VAL A 107 -3.41 11.72 -2.55
C VAL A 107 -2.40 10.64 -2.93
N SER A 108 -2.40 10.19 -4.18
CA SER A 108 -1.52 9.12 -4.63
C SER A 108 -0.04 9.53 -4.68
N GLN A 109 0.28 10.70 -5.22
CA GLN A 109 1.65 11.21 -5.28
C GLN A 109 2.16 11.60 -3.90
N GLY A 110 1.39 12.37 -3.13
CA GLY A 110 1.83 12.79 -1.80
C GLY A 110 1.99 11.61 -0.85
N THR A 111 1.12 10.60 -0.90
CA THR A 111 1.34 9.35 -0.13
C THR A 111 2.63 8.65 -0.57
N THR A 112 2.95 8.64 -1.87
CA THR A 112 4.19 8.00 -2.35
C THR A 112 5.42 8.80 -1.91
N VAL A 113 5.35 10.13 -1.88
CA VAL A 113 6.47 11.01 -1.47
C VAL A 113 6.75 10.90 0.03
N LEU A 114 5.71 10.71 0.84
CA LEU A 114 5.87 10.49 2.29
C LEU A 114 6.38 9.09 2.66
N LEU A 115 6.53 8.19 1.68
CA LEU A 115 6.95 6.82 1.88
C LEU A 115 8.26 6.56 1.15
N ASN A 116 9.31 6.26 1.91
CA ASN A 116 10.56 5.79 1.36
C ASN A 116 10.54 4.25 1.29
N CYS A 117 10.12 3.71 0.15
CA CYS A 117 10.02 2.27 -0.06
C CYS A 117 11.17 1.76 -0.92
N THR A 118 11.96 0.80 -0.39
CA THR A 118 12.98 0.08 -1.17
C THR A 118 12.34 -1.09 -1.93
N SER A 119 11.46 -0.82 -2.89
CA SER A 119 10.84 -1.90 -3.66
C SER A 119 11.81 -2.42 -4.73
N LYS A 120 12.28 -3.67 -4.64
CA LYS A 120 12.95 -4.40 -5.75
C LYS A 120 12.02 -4.70 -6.96
N GLU A 121 10.75 -4.29 -6.90
CA GLU A 121 9.76 -4.45 -7.97
C GLU A 121 9.69 -3.22 -8.91
N GLU A 122 10.81 -2.57 -9.19
CA GLU A 122 10.86 -1.34 -10.00
C GLU A 122 10.32 -1.50 -11.43
N ASN A 123 10.25 -2.71 -12.01
CA ASN A 123 9.98 -2.85 -13.45
C ASN A 123 8.93 -3.88 -13.85
N LYS A 124 7.92 -4.14 -13.01
CA LYS A 124 6.62 -4.54 -13.58
C LYS A 124 5.91 -3.26 -14.01
N SER A 125 6.26 -2.85 -15.23
CA SER A 125 5.48 -1.92 -16.04
C SER A 125 4.01 -2.20 -15.82
N LEU A 126 3.20 -1.14 -15.74
CA LEU A 126 1.75 -1.21 -15.76
C LEU A 126 1.31 -1.96 -17.03
N LYS A 127 1.43 -3.29 -17.07
CA LYS A 127 0.83 -4.15 -18.08
C LYS A 127 -0.66 -3.96 -17.89
N GLU A 128 -1.26 -3.12 -18.73
CA GLU A 128 -2.69 -2.93 -18.96
C GLU A 128 -3.56 -3.61 -17.90
N GLN A 129 -3.55 -3.04 -16.69
CA GLN A 129 -4.40 -3.55 -15.62
C GLN A 129 -5.77 -2.93 -15.86
N LYS A 130 -6.63 -3.70 -16.53
CA LYS A 130 -8.09 -3.57 -16.66
C LYS A 130 -8.65 -2.38 -15.87
N LYS A 131 -9.15 -1.36 -16.59
CA LYS A 131 -9.85 -0.20 -16.01
C LYS A 131 -10.81 -0.70 -14.91
N LEU A 132 -10.45 -0.44 -13.65
CA LEU A 132 -11.33 -0.70 -12.51
C LEU A 132 -12.32 0.45 -12.44
N ASN A 133 -13.40 0.40 -13.23
CA ASN A 133 -14.46 1.42 -13.20
C ASN A 133 -15.36 1.27 -11.96
N ASP A 134 -14.84 0.69 -10.88
CA ASP A 134 -15.60 0.37 -9.68
C ASP A 134 -15.44 1.49 -8.66
N SER A 135 -16.43 2.38 -8.64
CA SER A 135 -16.48 3.49 -7.70
C SER A 135 -16.65 3.02 -6.24
N CYS A 136 -17.25 1.84 -6.00
CA CYS A 136 -17.30 1.23 -4.67
C CYS A 136 -15.91 0.80 -4.21
N PHE A 137 -15.10 0.23 -5.12
CA PHE A 137 -13.71 -0.09 -4.81
C PHE A 137 -12.92 1.17 -4.48
N LEU A 138 -13.07 2.24 -5.28
CA LEU A 138 -12.34 3.49 -5.06
C LEU A 138 -12.71 4.12 -3.71
N LYS A 139 -13.99 4.19 -3.39
CA LYS A 139 -14.48 4.69 -2.10
C LYS A 139 -13.88 3.90 -0.94
N ARG A 140 -13.95 2.56 -1.00
CA ARG A 140 -13.34 1.71 0.03
C ARG A 140 -11.83 1.89 0.12
N LEU A 141 -11.14 2.01 -1.01
CA LEU A 141 -9.69 2.23 -1.04
C LEU A 141 -9.31 3.54 -0.34
N LEU A 142 -10.03 4.63 -0.58
CA LEU A 142 -9.80 5.90 0.10
C LEU A 142 -10.08 5.82 1.61
N GLN A 143 -11.13 5.10 2.02
CA GLN A 143 -11.43 4.87 3.42
C GLN A 143 -10.29 4.11 4.13
N GLU A 144 -9.81 3.02 3.54
CA GLU A 144 -8.70 2.24 4.11
C GLU A 144 -7.39 3.06 4.16
N ILE A 145 -7.11 3.90 3.15
CA ILE A 145 -5.96 4.81 3.17
C ILE A 145 -6.07 5.80 4.34
N LYS A 146 -7.25 6.42 4.53
CA LYS A 146 -7.50 7.35 5.64
C LYS A 146 -7.29 6.67 6.99
N THR A 147 -7.88 5.49 7.18
CA THR A 147 -7.75 4.71 8.41
C THR A 147 -6.30 4.33 8.69
N CYS A 148 -5.56 3.91 7.66
CA CYS A 148 -4.17 3.50 7.81
C CYS A 148 -3.26 4.65 8.21
N TRP A 149 -3.43 5.82 7.59
CA TRP A 149 -2.71 7.03 8.00
C TRP A 149 -3.06 7.46 9.44
N ASN A 150 -4.34 7.43 9.80
CA ASN A 150 -4.76 7.77 11.16
C ASN A 150 -4.14 6.83 12.21
N LYS A 151 -3.99 5.55 11.89
CA LYS A 151 -3.31 4.55 12.74
C LYS A 151 -1.84 4.90 12.96
N ILE A 152 -1.12 5.26 11.89
CA ILE A 152 0.28 5.72 11.96
C ILE A 152 0.40 6.95 12.86
N LEU A 153 -0.52 7.92 12.71
CA LEU A 153 -0.53 9.16 13.49
C LEU A 153 -0.91 8.97 14.95
N SER A 154 -1.82 8.05 15.26
CA SER A 154 -2.12 7.72 16.66
C SER A 154 -0.92 7.06 17.33
N GLY A 155 -0.22 6.15 16.63
CA GLY A 155 0.94 5.45 17.19
C GLY A 155 2.18 6.34 17.38
N THR A 156 2.24 7.52 16.76
CA THR A 156 3.34 8.48 16.93
C THR A 156 3.13 9.46 18.09
N LYS A 157 1.91 9.57 18.65
CA LYS A 157 1.62 10.46 19.79
C LYS A 157 2.01 9.86 21.15
N ASP A 158 2.31 8.56 21.20
CA ASP A 158 2.61 7.82 22.42
C ASP A 158 4.13 7.67 22.71
N HIS A 159 4.99 8.39 21.98
CA HIS A 159 6.45 8.42 22.14
C HIS A 159 6.99 9.83 22.37
#